data_AF-A0A942HY54-F1
#
_entry.id   AF-A0A942HY54-F1
#
_cell.length_a   1.000
_cell.length_b   1.000
_cell.length_c   1.000
_cell.angle_alpha   90.00
_cell.angle_beta   90.00
_cell.angle_gamma   90.00
#
_symmetry.space_group_name_H-M   'P 1'
#
loop_
_entity.id
_entity.type
_entity.pdbx_description
1 polymer ?
#
loop_
_entity_poly.entity_id
_entity_poly.type
_entity_poly.pdbx_seq_one_letter_code
_entity_poly.pdbx_strand_id
1 'polypeptide(L)'
;MTVDELDLWDKVSRKMFVSIQPDGIINQFEGHEKLEEFPWKKDGKLDHKVVNQVLEQQGGQLNQYKVSKQADVLMLFYLFSTEELKELLERIGYKFDSSMIPLNILHYTPQMAHNSTLSRITHAWVLSRLDRANAWKLLYGVNTKPISEKLTEQNFLPNSWDMFLEALSSDYFDIQGGSTPEGIHIGAMAGTLDIVQRCYTGLVIKDHILWLDPKLPDSVKRLSFNIRFRKQSLRIEITHAEAVITALQALAEPIRIAFAGKVHELTNSQSLRFSLINEPQQELNSTK
;
A
#
# COMPACT_ATOMS: atom_id res chain seq x y z
N MET A 1 -19.23 -26.86 13.46
CA MET A 1 -17.86 -27.36 13.30
C MET A 1 -17.59 -28.41 14.34
N THR A 2 -17.06 -29.55 13.94
CA THR A 2 -16.61 -30.61 14.86
C THR A 2 -15.22 -30.29 15.41
N VAL A 3 -14.81 -31.00 16.46
CA VAL A 3 -13.44 -30.90 17.00
C VAL A 3 -12.41 -31.33 15.95
N ASP A 4 -12.71 -32.37 15.17
CA ASP A 4 -11.84 -32.85 14.10
C ASP A 4 -11.64 -31.82 12.99
N GLU A 5 -12.68 -31.05 12.64
CA GLU A 5 -12.58 -29.95 11.67
C GLU A 5 -11.71 -28.80 12.20
N LEU A 6 -11.85 -28.46 13.48
CA LEU A 6 -11.01 -27.46 14.13
C LEU A 6 -9.53 -27.87 14.14
N ASP A 7 -9.25 -29.13 14.47
CA ASP A 7 -7.89 -29.68 14.48
C ASP A 7 -7.29 -29.72 13.07
N LEU A 8 -8.10 -30.05 12.06
CA LEU A 8 -7.66 -30.01 10.66
C LEU A 8 -7.33 -28.57 10.24
N TRP A 9 -8.18 -27.59 10.57
CA TRP A 9 -7.92 -26.19 10.23
C TRP A 9 -6.70 -25.64 10.94
N ASP A 10 -6.48 -25.97 12.22
CA ASP A 10 -5.26 -25.56 12.92
C ASP A 10 -4.02 -26.16 12.25
N LYS A 11 -4.05 -27.45 11.88
CA LYS A 11 -2.97 -28.12 11.14
C LYS A 11 -2.70 -27.47 9.78
N VAL A 12 -3.75 -27.21 8.98
CA VAL A 12 -3.62 -26.59 7.65
C VAL A 12 -3.06 -25.18 7.78
N SER A 13 -3.56 -24.38 8.71
CA SER A 13 -3.14 -22.99 8.94
C SER A 13 -1.66 -22.83 9.31
N ARG A 14 -0.98 -23.92 9.72
CA ARG A 14 0.43 -23.94 10.13
C ARG A 14 1.36 -24.60 9.12
N LYS A 15 0.80 -25.22 8.07
CA LYS A 15 1.54 -26.00 7.07
C LYS A 15 1.36 -25.48 5.65
N MET A 16 0.76 -24.29 5.51
CA MET A 16 0.68 -23.63 4.21
C MET A 16 2.10 -23.32 3.71
N PHE A 17 2.37 -23.74 2.49
CA PHE A 17 3.64 -23.49 1.83
C PHE A 17 3.65 -22.08 1.21
N VAL A 18 4.73 -21.34 1.45
CA VAL A 18 5.02 -20.06 0.81
C VAL A 18 6.41 -20.13 0.18
N SER A 19 6.50 -19.82 -1.10
CA SER A 19 7.79 -19.83 -1.82
C SER A 19 8.48 -18.48 -1.62
N ILE A 20 9.56 -18.46 -0.83
CA ILE A 20 10.37 -17.27 -0.55
C ILE A 20 11.82 -17.56 -0.92
N GLN A 21 12.40 -16.70 -1.74
CA GLN A 21 13.80 -16.78 -2.15
C GLN A 21 14.76 -16.38 -1.01
N PRO A 22 16.02 -16.85 -1.03
CA PRO A 22 16.99 -16.52 0.03
C PRO A 22 17.27 -15.02 0.22
N ASP A 23 17.05 -14.21 -0.81
CA ASP A 23 17.22 -12.75 -0.78
C ASP A 23 15.98 -12.00 -0.25
N GLY A 24 14.88 -12.71 0.01
CA GLY A 24 13.66 -12.17 0.58
C GLY A 24 12.55 -11.86 -0.43
N ILE A 25 12.71 -12.20 -1.71
CA ILE A 25 11.62 -12.11 -2.69
C ILE A 25 10.60 -13.23 -2.45
N ILE A 26 9.34 -12.86 -2.22
CA ILE A 26 8.22 -13.77 -2.17
C ILE A 26 7.84 -14.08 -3.62
N ASN A 27 7.90 -15.34 -4.01
CA ASN A 27 7.50 -15.76 -5.36
C ASN A 27 5.98 -15.70 -5.52
N GLN A 28 5.51 -15.18 -6.65
CA GLN A 28 4.08 -15.17 -6.98
C GLN A 28 3.47 -16.58 -7.01
N PHE A 29 4.24 -17.55 -7.50
CA PHE A 29 3.95 -18.99 -7.43
C PHE A 29 5.27 -19.76 -7.46
N GLU A 30 5.24 -21.05 -7.11
CA GLU A 30 6.44 -21.89 -7.14
C GLU A 30 7.05 -21.96 -8.55
N GLY A 31 8.33 -21.57 -8.69
CA GLY A 31 9.02 -21.55 -9.98
C GLY A 31 8.89 -20.24 -10.75
N HIS A 32 8.20 -19.23 -10.21
CA HIS A 32 8.11 -17.89 -10.83
C HIS A 32 9.49 -17.30 -11.15
N GLU A 33 10.51 -17.56 -10.31
CA GLU A 33 11.87 -17.09 -10.51
C GLU A 33 12.54 -17.64 -11.79
N LYS A 34 12.03 -18.75 -12.33
CA LYS A 34 12.54 -19.43 -13.53
C LYS A 34 11.95 -18.89 -14.82
N LEU A 35 10.92 -18.04 -14.75
CA LEU A 35 10.36 -17.39 -15.92
C LEU A 35 11.36 -16.44 -16.57
N GLU A 36 11.21 -16.23 -17.87
CA GLU A 36 12.02 -15.30 -18.64
C GLU A 36 11.65 -13.85 -18.29
N GLU A 37 12.61 -12.94 -18.34
CA GLU A 37 12.30 -11.51 -18.30
C GLU A 37 11.48 -11.14 -19.54
N PHE A 38 10.43 -10.35 -19.37
CA PHE A 38 9.63 -9.92 -20.52
C PHE A 38 10.50 -9.08 -21.48
N PRO A 39 10.41 -9.27 -22.82
CA PRO A 39 11.32 -8.60 -23.77
C PRO A 39 10.93 -7.13 -23.98
N TRP A 40 11.37 -6.25 -23.08
CA TRP A 40 11.04 -4.82 -23.05
C TRP A 40 11.73 -4.00 -24.18
N LYS A 41 11.07 -2.93 -24.66
CA LYS A 41 11.77 -1.74 -25.18
C LYS A 41 12.12 -0.83 -24.00
N LYS A 42 13.29 -0.17 -24.05
CA LYS A 42 13.91 0.64 -22.98
C LYS A 42 13.07 1.80 -22.40
N ASP A 43 11.86 2.06 -22.91
CA ASP A 43 11.10 3.28 -22.64
C ASP A 43 10.01 3.11 -21.55
N GLY A 44 9.99 1.99 -20.83
CA GLY A 44 9.66 1.97 -19.40
C GLY A 44 8.19 1.96 -18.95
N LYS A 45 7.19 1.77 -19.83
CA LYS A 45 5.80 1.49 -19.39
C LYS A 45 5.27 0.22 -20.05
N LEU A 46 4.89 -0.74 -19.22
CA LEU A 46 4.14 -1.93 -19.63
C LEU A 46 2.65 -1.61 -19.59
N ASP A 47 1.98 -1.74 -20.73
CA ASP A 47 0.53 -1.63 -20.82
C ASP A 47 -0.05 -2.78 -21.66
N HIS A 48 -1.37 -2.88 -21.69
CA HIS A 48 -2.09 -3.92 -22.44
C HIS A 48 -1.69 -3.98 -23.91
N LYS A 49 -1.39 -2.84 -24.55
CA LYS A 49 -1.04 -2.79 -25.97
C LYS A 49 0.33 -3.39 -26.20
N VAL A 50 1.31 -3.06 -25.35
CA VAL A 50 2.66 -3.63 -25.41
C VAL A 50 2.62 -5.14 -25.17
N VAL A 51 1.85 -5.59 -24.17
CA VAL A 51 1.68 -7.02 -23.90
C VAL A 51 1.13 -7.76 -25.11
N ASN A 52 0.05 -7.26 -25.71
CA ASN A 52 -0.57 -7.90 -26.87
C ASN A 52 0.35 -7.92 -28.10
N GLN A 53 1.10 -6.84 -28.36
CA GLN A 53 2.06 -6.79 -29.46
C GLN A 53 3.17 -7.85 -29.31
N VAL A 54 3.69 -8.04 -28.09
CA VAL A 54 4.70 -9.07 -27.83
C VAL A 54 4.10 -10.46 -27.98
N LEU A 55 2.87 -10.68 -27.50
CA LEU A 55 2.17 -11.96 -27.66
C LEU A 55 1.93 -12.31 -29.13
N GLU A 56 1.53 -11.35 -29.96
CA GLU A 56 1.37 -11.54 -31.40
C GLU A 56 2.69 -11.91 -32.09
N GLN A 57 3.82 -11.33 -31.66
CA GLN A 57 5.14 -11.59 -32.24
C GLN A 57 5.79 -12.90 -31.77
N GLN A 58 5.55 -13.32 -30.53
CA GLN A 58 6.21 -14.46 -29.88
C GLN A 58 5.36 -15.74 -29.86
N GLY A 59 4.22 -15.77 -30.57
CA GLY A 59 3.36 -16.96 -30.65
C GLY A 59 2.49 -17.20 -29.41
N GLY A 60 2.20 -16.16 -28.63
CA GLY A 60 1.09 -16.12 -27.67
C GLY A 60 1.30 -16.75 -26.29
N GLN A 61 2.51 -17.19 -25.93
CA GLN A 61 2.75 -17.85 -24.63
C GLN A 61 3.14 -16.84 -23.54
N LEU A 62 2.16 -16.15 -22.94
CA LEU A 62 2.39 -15.18 -21.86
C LEU A 62 3.03 -15.82 -20.62
N ASN A 63 2.68 -17.07 -20.34
CA ASN A 63 3.04 -17.77 -19.10
C ASN A 63 4.53 -18.12 -18.96
N GLN A 64 5.35 -17.82 -19.97
CA GLN A 64 6.80 -18.01 -19.91
C GLN A 64 7.54 -16.77 -19.38
N TYR A 65 6.86 -15.63 -19.25
CA TYR A 65 7.48 -14.37 -18.88
C TYR A 65 7.06 -13.87 -17.49
N LYS A 66 7.97 -13.16 -16.82
CA LYS A 66 7.72 -12.37 -15.61
C LYS A 66 6.91 -11.12 -15.94
N VAL A 67 5.63 -11.32 -16.20
CA VAL A 67 4.66 -10.25 -16.43
C VAL A 67 3.34 -10.59 -15.73
N SER A 68 2.80 -9.63 -14.98
CA SER A 68 1.52 -9.79 -14.31
C SER A 68 0.48 -8.80 -14.80
N LYS A 69 -0.76 -9.25 -14.87
CA LYS A 69 -1.94 -8.43 -15.18
C LYS A 69 -2.18 -7.38 -14.09
N GLN A 70 -1.99 -7.76 -12.81
CA GLN A 70 -2.36 -6.96 -11.64
C GLN A 70 -1.57 -7.36 -10.40
N ALA A 71 -1.72 -6.60 -9.30
CA ALA A 71 -1.06 -6.92 -8.04
C ALA A 71 -1.44 -8.30 -7.55
N ASP A 72 -0.42 -9.10 -7.26
CA ASP A 72 -0.54 -10.42 -6.65
C ASP A 72 0.22 -10.43 -5.31
N VAL A 73 1.54 -10.62 -5.33
CA VAL A 73 2.37 -10.53 -4.10
C VAL A 73 2.17 -9.19 -3.38
N LEU A 74 2.08 -8.09 -4.13
CA LEU A 74 1.87 -6.76 -3.55
C LEU A 74 0.51 -6.60 -2.86
N MET A 75 -0.48 -7.47 -3.15
CA MET A 75 -1.75 -7.48 -2.42
C MET A 75 -1.58 -7.88 -0.95
N LEU A 76 -0.57 -8.69 -0.62
CA LEU A 76 -0.26 -9.00 0.78
C LEU A 76 0.03 -7.72 1.58
N PHE A 77 0.78 -6.80 0.97
CA PHE A 77 1.10 -5.49 1.55
C PHE A 77 -0.03 -4.46 1.37
N TYR A 78 -1.13 -4.80 0.72
CA TYR A 78 -2.34 -3.99 0.74
C TYR A 78 -3.25 -4.42 1.88
N LEU A 79 -3.41 -5.74 2.06
CA LEU A 79 -4.36 -6.34 2.98
C LEU A 79 -3.88 -6.34 4.43
N PHE A 80 -2.61 -6.63 4.66
CA PHE A 80 -2.07 -6.85 6.00
C PHE A 80 -1.19 -5.69 6.47
N SER A 81 -1.22 -5.40 7.76
CA SER A 81 -0.17 -4.62 8.41
C SER A 81 1.17 -5.38 8.39
N THR A 82 2.27 -4.66 8.61
CA THR A 82 3.60 -5.28 8.68
C THR A 82 3.65 -6.32 9.80
N GLU A 83 3.01 -6.01 10.93
CA GLU A 83 2.97 -6.87 12.11
C GLU A 83 2.10 -8.11 11.86
N GLU A 84 0.90 -7.95 11.29
CA GLU A 84 0.04 -9.10 10.96
C GLU A 84 0.71 -10.02 9.93
N LEU A 85 1.32 -9.46 8.89
CA LEU A 85 2.01 -10.27 7.88
C LEU A 85 3.20 -11.03 8.49
N LYS A 86 3.95 -10.37 9.38
CA LYS A 86 5.02 -11.01 10.14
C LYS A 86 4.49 -12.16 10.99
N GLU A 87 3.46 -11.93 11.79
CA GLU A 87 2.85 -12.95 12.65
C GLU A 87 2.32 -14.14 11.83
N LEU A 88 1.68 -13.87 10.69
CA LEU A 88 1.19 -14.90 9.78
C LEU A 88 2.33 -15.76 9.23
N LEU A 89 3.38 -15.15 8.68
CA LEU A 89 4.52 -15.86 8.08
C LEU A 89 5.36 -16.60 9.13
N GLU A 90 5.59 -16.00 10.30
CA GLU A 90 6.32 -16.66 11.39
C GLU A 90 5.53 -17.86 11.94
N ARG A 91 4.20 -17.76 12.01
CA ARG A 91 3.31 -18.87 12.43
C ARG A 91 3.41 -20.09 11.52
N ILE A 92 3.66 -19.90 10.22
CA ILE A 92 3.85 -20.99 9.24
C ILE A 92 5.34 -21.34 9.01
N GLY A 93 6.24 -20.77 9.82
CA GLY A 93 7.66 -21.16 9.85
C GLY A 93 8.59 -20.35 8.95
N TYR A 94 8.12 -19.25 8.36
CA TYR A 94 8.94 -18.37 7.53
C TYR A 94 9.35 -17.11 8.29
N LYS A 95 10.63 -16.75 8.19
CA LYS A 95 11.10 -15.46 8.72
C LYS A 95 10.60 -14.34 7.81
N PHE A 96 10.12 -13.27 8.42
CA PHE A 96 9.73 -12.06 7.71
C PHE A 96 10.36 -10.84 8.37
N ASP A 97 11.14 -10.11 7.59
CA ASP A 97 11.72 -8.82 7.99
C ASP A 97 11.02 -7.69 7.24
N SER A 98 10.84 -6.54 7.89
CA SER A 98 10.13 -5.40 7.28
C SER A 98 10.86 -4.85 6.05
N SER A 99 12.17 -5.10 5.89
CA SER A 99 12.92 -4.77 4.67
C SER A 99 12.54 -5.62 3.44
N MET A 100 11.85 -6.75 3.64
CA MET A 100 11.32 -7.54 2.52
C MET A 100 10.18 -6.81 1.81
N ILE A 101 9.43 -5.95 2.50
CA ILE A 101 8.35 -5.17 1.89
C ILE A 101 8.91 -4.30 0.76
N PRO A 102 9.85 -3.35 1.01
CA PRO A 102 10.37 -2.52 -0.06
C PRO A 102 11.06 -3.32 -1.15
N LEU A 103 11.76 -4.39 -0.79
CA LEU A 103 12.40 -5.27 -1.76
C LEU A 103 11.41 -5.87 -2.77
N ASN A 104 10.29 -6.43 -2.29
CA ASN A 104 9.28 -7.04 -3.14
C ASN A 104 8.53 -5.99 -3.99
N ILE A 105 8.31 -4.78 -3.46
CA ILE A 105 7.69 -3.68 -4.22
C ILE A 105 8.56 -3.31 -5.41
N LEU A 106 9.86 -3.10 -5.17
CA LEU A 106 10.82 -2.78 -6.23
C LEU A 106 10.96 -3.90 -7.26
N HIS A 107 10.85 -5.16 -6.82
CA HIS A 107 10.92 -6.32 -7.71
C HIS A 107 9.70 -6.39 -8.65
N TYR A 108 8.48 -6.30 -8.11
CA TYR A 108 7.26 -6.58 -8.88
C TYR A 108 6.72 -5.38 -9.66
N THR A 109 6.90 -4.14 -9.20
CA THR A 109 6.30 -2.97 -9.88
C THR A 109 6.67 -2.86 -11.38
N PRO A 110 7.93 -3.08 -11.82
CA PRO A 110 8.28 -3.02 -13.24
C PRO A 110 7.61 -4.13 -14.10
N GLN A 111 7.18 -5.23 -13.48
CA GLN A 111 6.66 -6.41 -14.16
C GLN A 111 5.15 -6.34 -14.45
N MET A 112 4.49 -5.22 -14.14
CA MET A 112 3.03 -5.16 -14.07
C MET A 112 2.44 -4.33 -15.21
N ALA A 113 1.53 -4.94 -15.97
CA ALA A 113 0.92 -4.29 -17.15
C ALA A 113 -0.21 -3.32 -16.80
N HIS A 114 -0.66 -3.30 -15.54
CA HIS A 114 -1.79 -2.48 -15.07
C HIS A 114 -3.08 -2.62 -15.90
N ASN A 115 -3.31 -3.81 -16.47
CA ASN A 115 -4.50 -4.19 -17.27
C ASN A 115 -5.77 -4.37 -16.41
N SER A 116 -5.75 -3.81 -15.21
CA SER A 116 -6.82 -3.85 -14.22
C SER A 116 -6.73 -2.57 -13.41
N THR A 117 -7.86 -1.85 -13.30
CA THR A 117 -7.92 -0.62 -12.53
C THR A 117 -7.59 -0.86 -11.04
N LEU A 118 -7.88 -2.06 -10.54
CA LEU A 118 -7.51 -2.48 -9.17
C LEU A 118 -5.98 -2.54 -8.97
N SER A 119 -5.22 -2.88 -10.02
CA SER A 119 -3.75 -2.88 -9.95
C SER A 119 -3.18 -1.50 -9.63
N ARG A 120 -3.82 -0.43 -10.13
CA ARG A 120 -3.38 0.95 -9.90
C ARG A 120 -3.62 1.38 -8.46
N ILE A 121 -4.72 0.93 -7.85
CA ILE A 121 -5.03 1.16 -6.43
C ILE A 121 -3.98 0.51 -5.55
N THR A 122 -3.74 -0.79 -5.76
CA THR A 122 -2.76 -1.52 -4.97
C THR A 122 -1.39 -0.90 -5.09
N HIS A 123 -1.00 -0.46 -6.29
CA HIS A 123 0.27 0.25 -6.46
C HIS A 123 0.33 1.57 -5.73
N ALA A 124 -0.67 2.44 -5.89
CA ALA A 124 -0.71 3.71 -5.15
C ALA A 124 -0.55 3.45 -3.65
N TRP A 125 -1.33 2.50 -3.14
CA TRP A 125 -1.26 2.10 -1.74
C TRP A 125 0.12 1.61 -1.30
N VAL A 126 0.68 0.67 -2.04
CA VAL A 126 1.93 0.00 -1.69
C VAL A 126 3.14 0.92 -1.86
N LEU A 127 3.15 1.76 -2.89
CA LEU A 127 4.18 2.81 -3.09
C LEU A 127 4.17 3.85 -1.97
N SER A 128 3.01 4.16 -1.40
CA SER A 128 2.96 5.02 -0.21
C SER A 128 3.71 4.41 0.99
N ARG A 129 3.76 3.07 1.11
CA ARG A 129 4.43 2.38 2.23
C ARG A 129 5.95 2.44 2.11
N LEU A 130 6.50 2.55 0.89
CA LEU A 130 7.94 2.68 0.66
C LEU A 130 8.50 3.96 1.27
N ASP A 131 7.79 5.07 1.04
CA ASP A 131 8.12 6.34 1.63
C ASP A 131 6.91 7.27 1.52
N ARG A 132 6.15 7.47 2.60
CA ARG A 132 4.97 8.34 2.50
C ARG A 132 5.31 9.80 2.08
N ALA A 133 6.57 10.27 2.20
CA ALA A 133 7.01 11.61 1.74
C ALA A 133 7.67 11.53 0.37
N ASN A 134 8.62 10.61 0.20
CA ASN A 134 9.42 10.47 -1.01
C ASN A 134 8.80 9.51 -2.03
N ALA A 135 7.62 8.93 -1.78
CA ALA A 135 6.75 8.41 -2.83
C ALA A 135 6.51 9.48 -3.89
N TRP A 136 6.68 10.77 -3.53
CA TRP A 136 6.71 11.94 -4.41
C TRP A 136 8.08 12.27 -5.04
N LYS A 137 9.22 11.85 -4.45
CA LYS A 137 10.58 12.27 -4.86
C LYS A 137 11.35 11.29 -5.75
N LEU A 138 10.71 10.25 -6.30
CA LEU A 138 11.33 9.35 -7.28
C LEU A 138 11.61 10.01 -8.66
N LEU A 139 11.70 11.34 -8.72
CA LEU A 139 12.03 12.11 -9.92
C LEU A 139 13.22 13.07 -9.78
N TYR A 140 13.78 13.31 -8.59
CA TYR A 140 14.93 14.21 -8.49
C TYR A 140 15.98 13.69 -7.51
N GLY A 141 17.12 13.26 -8.07
CA GLY A 141 18.29 12.79 -7.34
C GLY A 141 18.73 13.79 -6.28
N VAL A 142 18.49 13.46 -5.01
CA VAL A 142 19.12 14.13 -3.88
C VAL A 142 19.62 13.07 -2.90
N ASN A 143 20.91 13.24 -2.62
CA ASN A 143 21.82 12.35 -1.95
C ASN A 143 21.45 12.21 -0.45
N THR A 144 20.72 11.16 -0.10
CA THR A 144 20.78 10.56 1.24
C THR A 144 21.38 9.18 1.04
N LYS A 145 22.38 8.82 1.87
CA LYS A 145 23.24 7.65 1.64
C LYS A 145 22.40 6.43 1.23
N PRO A 146 22.70 5.81 0.07
CA PRO A 146 21.69 5.05 -0.63
C PRO A 146 21.67 3.61 -0.18
N ILE A 147 20.53 2.96 -0.39
CA ILE A 147 20.48 1.53 -0.68
C ILE A 147 21.14 1.36 -2.08
N SER A 148 22.43 1.66 -2.20
CA SER A 148 23.26 1.58 -3.43
C SER A 148 24.11 0.33 -3.35
N GLU A 149 24.12 -0.56 -4.34
CA GLU A 149 24.73 -0.28 -5.66
C GLU A 149 23.92 -0.78 -6.89
N LYS A 150 22.69 -1.29 -6.73
CA LYS A 150 21.92 -1.84 -7.86
C LYS A 150 20.89 -0.91 -8.51
N LEU A 151 20.59 0.24 -7.91
CA LEU A 151 19.36 1.00 -8.23
C LEU A 151 19.55 2.26 -9.08
N THR A 152 20.78 2.60 -9.48
CA THR A 152 21.02 3.75 -10.35
C THR A 152 21.32 3.28 -11.76
N GLU A 153 20.28 3.19 -12.60
CA GLU A 153 20.31 3.71 -13.98
C GLU A 153 19.05 3.40 -14.83
N GLN A 154 18.09 2.57 -14.39
CA GLN A 154 17.04 2.11 -15.35
C GLN A 154 15.56 1.99 -14.92
N ASN A 155 15.14 2.29 -13.68
CA ASN A 155 13.74 2.04 -13.27
C ASN A 155 13.05 3.31 -12.72
N PHE A 156 12.27 4.00 -13.55
CA PHE A 156 11.35 5.05 -13.11
C PHE A 156 10.10 4.43 -12.49
N LEU A 157 9.97 4.45 -11.17
CA LEU A 157 8.73 4.06 -10.49
C LEU A 157 7.77 5.26 -10.46
N PRO A 158 6.47 5.07 -10.79
CA PRO A 158 5.50 6.14 -10.68
C PRO A 158 5.28 6.52 -9.20
N ASN A 159 4.85 7.77 -8.94
CA ASN A 159 4.48 8.16 -7.58
C ASN A 159 3.07 7.65 -7.20
N SER A 160 2.82 7.50 -5.89
CA SER A 160 1.52 7.03 -5.36
C SER A 160 0.35 7.93 -5.78
N TRP A 161 0.57 9.24 -5.87
CA TRP A 161 -0.50 10.20 -6.17
C TRP A 161 -0.94 10.14 -7.63
N ASP A 162 -0.02 10.00 -8.57
CA ASP A 162 -0.29 9.84 -10.00
C ASP A 162 -1.02 8.53 -10.25
N MET A 163 -0.59 7.43 -9.62
CA MET A 163 -1.30 6.15 -9.69
C MET A 163 -2.73 6.26 -9.14
N PHE A 164 -2.92 7.02 -8.06
CA PHE A 164 -4.24 7.33 -7.53
C PHE A 164 -5.09 8.17 -8.50
N LEU A 165 -4.55 9.23 -9.10
CA LEU A 165 -5.26 10.06 -10.07
C LEU A 165 -5.63 9.28 -11.32
N GLU A 166 -4.74 8.40 -11.80
CA GLU A 166 -5.02 7.49 -12.89
C GLU A 166 -6.16 6.51 -12.54
N ALA A 167 -6.18 5.95 -11.33
CA ALA A 167 -7.27 5.09 -10.87
C ALA A 167 -8.59 5.87 -10.72
N LEU A 168 -8.54 7.07 -10.15
CA LEU A 168 -9.71 7.96 -9.95
C LEU A 168 -10.35 8.36 -11.28
N SER A 169 -9.53 8.57 -12.31
CA SER A 169 -10.00 9.06 -13.61
C SER A 169 -10.36 7.93 -14.59
N SER A 170 -10.25 6.68 -14.16
CA SER A 170 -10.37 5.47 -15.01
C SER A 170 -11.70 5.37 -15.75
N ASP A 171 -12.82 5.40 -15.02
CA ASP A 171 -14.16 5.37 -15.61
C ASP A 171 -14.50 6.68 -16.34
N TYR A 172 -14.07 7.81 -15.78
CA TYR A 172 -14.43 9.13 -16.32
C TYR A 172 -13.83 9.38 -17.72
N PHE A 173 -12.60 8.92 -17.97
CA PHE A 173 -11.94 9.05 -19.27
C PHE A 173 -11.88 7.75 -20.08
N ASP A 174 -12.53 6.68 -19.61
CA ASP A 174 -12.46 5.34 -20.23
C ASP A 174 -11.01 4.90 -20.54
N ILE A 175 -10.13 4.99 -19.53
CA ILE A 175 -8.69 4.74 -19.69
C ILE A 175 -8.40 3.30 -20.15
N GLN A 176 -9.26 2.34 -19.80
CA GLN A 176 -9.13 0.94 -20.22
C GLN A 176 -9.51 0.74 -21.70
N GLY A 177 -10.33 1.64 -22.25
CA GLY A 177 -10.73 1.63 -23.65
C GLY A 177 -11.79 0.58 -23.94
N GLY A 178 -13.06 0.91 -23.66
CA GLY A 178 -14.22 0.16 -24.14
C GLY A 178 -14.96 -0.66 -23.09
N SER A 179 -14.47 -0.75 -21.84
CA SER A 179 -15.16 -1.49 -20.77
C SER A 179 -16.10 -0.61 -19.93
N THR A 180 -15.90 0.71 -19.88
CA THR A 180 -16.80 1.62 -19.15
C THR A 180 -18.26 1.57 -19.63
N PRO A 181 -18.55 1.44 -20.95
CA PRO A 181 -19.93 1.24 -21.42
C PRO A 181 -20.61 -0.03 -20.90
N GLU A 182 -19.83 -1.04 -20.49
CA GLU A 182 -20.34 -2.29 -19.91
C GLU A 182 -20.68 -2.15 -18.42
N GLY A 183 -20.12 -1.14 -17.76
CA GLY A 183 -20.40 -0.79 -16.37
C GLY A 183 -19.26 -0.03 -15.69
N ILE A 184 -19.60 0.71 -14.63
CA ILE A 184 -18.60 1.37 -13.78
C ILE A 184 -17.75 0.34 -13.03
N HIS A 185 -16.46 0.63 -12.86
CA HIS A 185 -15.54 -0.25 -12.14
C HIS A 185 -15.67 0.00 -10.63
N ILE A 186 -16.73 -0.54 -9.99
CA ILE A 186 -17.04 -0.29 -8.57
C ILE A 186 -15.86 -0.58 -7.63
N GLY A 187 -15.09 -1.66 -7.88
CA GLY A 187 -13.90 -1.96 -7.10
C GLY A 187 -12.82 -0.86 -7.19
N ALA A 188 -12.71 -0.23 -8.36
CA ALA A 188 -11.83 0.93 -8.54
C ALA A 188 -12.31 2.16 -7.79
N MET A 189 -13.61 2.45 -7.86
CA MET A 189 -14.21 3.58 -7.14
C MET A 189 -14.12 3.41 -5.62
N ALA A 190 -14.30 2.19 -5.12
CA ALA A 190 -14.14 1.89 -3.70
C ALA A 190 -12.67 2.02 -3.25
N GLY A 191 -11.73 1.52 -4.06
CA GLY A 191 -10.31 1.57 -3.74
C GLY A 191 -9.73 2.99 -3.74
N THR A 192 -10.24 3.91 -4.56
CA THR A 192 -9.81 5.33 -4.51
C THR A 192 -10.23 6.00 -3.20
N LEU A 193 -11.43 5.68 -2.68
CA LEU A 193 -11.85 6.16 -1.37
C LEU A 193 -11.00 5.56 -0.24
N ASP A 194 -10.68 4.26 -0.32
CA ASP A 194 -9.83 3.56 0.64
C ASP A 194 -8.43 4.21 0.71
N ILE A 195 -7.82 4.50 -0.44
CA ILE A 195 -6.54 5.23 -0.53
C ILE A 195 -6.63 6.56 0.22
N VAL A 196 -7.64 7.37 -0.05
CA VAL A 196 -7.78 8.68 0.60
C VAL A 196 -7.98 8.53 2.12
N GLN A 197 -8.80 7.58 2.55
CA GLN A 197 -9.21 7.44 3.95
C GLN A 197 -8.17 6.76 4.83
N ARG A 198 -7.42 5.78 4.32
CA ARG A 198 -6.47 4.99 5.11
C ARG A 198 -5.01 5.24 4.71
N CYS A 199 -4.71 5.52 3.44
CA CYS A 199 -3.33 5.58 2.94
C CYS A 199 -2.64 6.83 3.46
N TYR A 200 -3.19 7.98 3.03
CA TYR A 200 -2.63 9.30 3.31
C TYR A 200 -2.91 9.77 4.73
N THR A 201 -3.78 9.08 5.47
CA THR A 201 -4.05 9.34 6.88
C THR A 201 -3.27 8.41 7.81
N GLY A 202 -2.70 7.33 7.27
CA GLY A 202 -2.12 6.23 8.06
C GLY A 202 -3.15 5.53 8.96
N LEU A 203 -4.45 5.57 8.60
CA LEU A 203 -5.51 5.06 9.46
C LEU A 203 -5.50 3.52 9.52
N VAL A 204 -5.30 3.00 10.73
CA VAL A 204 -5.28 1.56 11.02
C VAL A 204 -6.06 1.30 12.31
N ILE A 205 -6.81 0.19 12.36
CA ILE A 205 -7.44 -0.30 13.59
C ILE A 205 -6.62 -1.47 14.08
N LYS A 206 -6.02 -1.34 15.26
CA LYS A 206 -5.22 -2.39 15.89
C LYS A 206 -5.40 -2.35 17.39
N ASP A 207 -5.53 -3.52 18.03
CA ASP A 207 -5.70 -3.64 19.49
C ASP A 207 -6.83 -2.78 20.06
N HIS A 208 -7.91 -2.63 19.28
CA HIS A 208 -9.05 -1.78 19.61
C HIS A 208 -8.74 -0.27 19.71
N ILE A 209 -7.64 0.17 19.10
CA ILE A 209 -7.20 1.57 19.03
C ILE A 209 -7.28 2.02 17.56
N LEU A 210 -7.73 3.25 17.33
CA LEU A 210 -7.68 3.89 16.02
C LEU A 210 -6.35 4.64 15.89
N TRP A 211 -5.43 4.11 15.09
CA TRP A 211 -4.13 4.70 14.82
C TRP A 211 -4.21 5.67 13.65
N LEU A 212 -3.52 6.80 13.75
CA LEU A 212 -3.29 7.74 12.66
C LEU A 212 -1.80 8.06 12.57
N ASP A 213 -1.31 8.13 11.33
CA ASP A 213 0.03 8.60 10.99
C ASP A 213 -0.04 9.38 9.66
N PRO A 214 -0.66 10.57 9.69
CA PRO A 214 -1.07 11.28 8.49
C PRO A 214 0.09 11.84 7.70
N LYS A 215 -0.01 11.71 6.38
CA LYS A 215 0.93 12.27 5.43
C LYS A 215 0.23 12.55 4.10
N LEU A 216 -0.20 13.80 3.96
CA LEU A 216 -0.90 14.24 2.75
C LEU A 216 0.08 14.49 1.60
N PRO A 217 -0.33 14.21 0.35
CA PRO A 217 0.37 14.70 -0.84
C PRO A 217 0.45 16.23 -0.84
N ASP A 218 1.54 16.81 -1.36
CA ASP A 218 1.77 18.27 -1.39
C ASP A 218 0.65 19.06 -2.09
N SER A 219 -0.03 18.44 -3.05
CA SER A 219 -1.17 19.01 -3.77
C SER A 219 -2.44 19.10 -2.93
N VAL A 220 -2.55 18.30 -1.86
CA VAL A 220 -3.73 18.18 -0.99
C VAL A 220 -3.54 19.00 0.28
N LYS A 221 -3.96 20.27 0.21
CA LYS A 221 -3.82 21.22 1.33
C LYS A 221 -4.58 20.80 2.60
N ARG A 222 -5.72 20.13 2.42
CA ARG A 222 -6.61 19.70 3.51
C ARG A 222 -7.45 18.51 3.09
N LEU A 223 -7.58 17.54 3.98
CA LEU A 223 -8.49 16.40 3.88
C LEU A 223 -9.45 16.42 5.07
N SER A 224 -10.75 16.25 4.81
CA SER A 224 -11.79 16.20 5.86
C SER A 224 -12.81 15.12 5.51
N PHE A 225 -13.08 14.22 6.45
CA PHE A 225 -14.08 13.16 6.28
C PHE A 225 -14.61 12.67 7.63
N ASN A 226 -15.71 11.93 7.58
CA ASN A 226 -16.32 11.33 8.77
C ASN A 226 -16.19 9.81 8.70
N ILE A 227 -15.93 9.19 9.85
CA ILE A 227 -15.97 7.72 10.01
C ILE A 227 -16.78 7.35 11.24
N ARG A 228 -17.14 6.07 11.33
CA ARG A 228 -17.73 5.50 12.54
C ARG A 228 -16.82 4.43 13.12
N PHE A 229 -16.39 4.60 14.36
CA PHE A 229 -15.55 3.64 15.07
C PHE A 229 -16.14 3.36 16.44
N ARG A 230 -16.41 2.08 16.75
CA ARG A 230 -16.98 1.65 18.05
C ARG A 230 -18.20 2.49 18.48
N LYS A 231 -19.14 2.68 17.55
CA LYS A 231 -20.36 3.50 17.69
C LYS A 231 -20.15 5.02 17.79
N GLN A 232 -18.91 5.51 17.97
CA GLN A 232 -18.56 6.93 17.88
C GLN A 232 -18.52 7.38 16.41
N SER A 233 -19.16 8.51 16.12
CA SER A 233 -19.00 9.21 14.84
C SER A 233 -17.88 10.24 14.98
N LEU A 234 -16.85 10.13 14.16
CA LEU A 234 -15.67 10.99 14.24
C LEU A 234 -15.56 11.84 12.98
N ARG A 235 -15.26 13.13 13.15
CA ARG A 235 -14.79 14.00 12.08
C ARG A 235 -13.27 14.10 12.16
N ILE A 236 -12.60 13.73 11.08
CA ILE A 236 -11.14 13.79 10.95
C ILE A 236 -10.80 14.90 9.96
N GLU A 237 -9.93 15.82 10.37
CA GLU A 237 -9.45 16.92 9.55
C GLU A 237 -7.92 16.95 9.60
N ILE A 238 -7.28 16.87 8.45
CA ILE A 238 -5.83 16.79 8.32
C ILE A 238 -5.37 17.89 7.37
N THR A 239 -4.30 18.57 7.72
CA THR A 239 -3.53 19.50 6.88
C THR A 239 -2.05 19.10 6.91
N HIS A 240 -1.16 19.86 6.28
CA HIS A 240 0.29 19.64 6.46
C HIS A 240 0.81 20.08 7.84
N ALA A 241 0.05 20.88 8.59
CA ALA A 241 0.48 21.43 9.88
C ALA A 241 -0.07 20.63 11.07
N GLU A 242 -1.25 20.06 10.93
CA GLU A 242 -1.96 19.42 12.03
C GLU A 242 -3.00 18.38 11.61
N ALA A 243 -3.34 17.50 12.54
CA ALA A 243 -4.47 16.59 12.48
C ALA A 243 -5.42 16.85 13.65
N VAL A 244 -6.71 16.97 13.37
CA VAL A 244 -7.77 17.17 14.37
C VAL A 244 -8.78 16.04 14.25
N ILE A 245 -9.05 15.35 15.36
CA ILE A 245 -10.09 14.32 15.46
C ILE A 245 -11.14 14.79 16.46
N THR A 246 -12.37 14.96 15.98
CA THR A 246 -13.50 15.40 16.78
C THR A 246 -14.53 14.29 16.93
N ALA A 247 -14.85 13.90 18.16
CA ALA A 247 -15.99 13.04 18.44
C ALA A 247 -17.27 13.86 18.31
N LEU A 248 -18.09 13.52 17.31
CA LEU A 248 -19.41 14.10 17.14
C LEU A 248 -20.34 13.59 18.23
N GLN A 249 -21.37 14.37 18.56
CA GLN A 249 -22.28 14.05 19.66
C GLN A 249 -22.92 12.66 19.46
N ALA A 250 -22.64 11.75 20.39
CA ALA A 250 -23.16 10.40 20.41
C ALA A 250 -23.31 9.91 21.87
N LEU A 251 -24.21 8.94 22.10
CA LEU A 251 -24.23 8.14 23.32
C LEU A 251 -23.35 6.91 23.11
N ALA A 252 -22.05 7.09 23.21
CA ALA A 252 -21.07 6.01 23.05
C ALA A 252 -19.95 6.11 24.07
N GLU A 253 -19.35 4.97 24.38
CA GLU A 253 -18.21 4.85 25.29
C GLU A 253 -16.98 5.60 24.74
N PRO A 254 -16.06 6.07 25.60
CA PRO A 254 -14.78 6.60 25.18
C PRO A 254 -14.03 5.63 24.26
N ILE A 255 -13.30 6.19 23.30
CA ILE A 255 -12.44 5.43 22.40
C ILE A 255 -11.00 5.83 22.56
N ARG A 256 -10.09 4.95 22.12
CA ARG A 256 -8.65 5.20 22.11
C ARG A 256 -8.19 5.56 20.70
N ILE A 257 -7.52 6.69 20.60
CA ILE A 257 -6.88 7.20 19.39
C ILE A 257 -5.37 7.18 19.61
N ALA A 258 -4.61 6.62 18.67
CA ALA A 258 -3.16 6.68 18.70
C ALA A 258 -2.62 7.62 17.62
N PHE A 259 -1.66 8.46 17.99
CA PHE A 259 -0.97 9.37 17.08
C PHE A 259 0.51 9.44 17.50
N ALA A 260 1.42 9.32 16.53
CA ALA A 260 2.87 9.35 16.75
C ALA A 260 3.33 8.42 17.91
N GLY A 261 2.77 7.20 17.98
CA GLY A 261 3.09 6.20 19.00
C GLY A 261 2.47 6.43 20.38
N LYS A 262 1.73 7.52 20.60
CA LYS A 262 1.07 7.82 21.87
C LYS A 262 -0.43 7.57 21.78
N VAL A 263 -1.00 7.00 22.84
CA VAL A 263 -2.43 6.69 22.94
C VAL A 263 -3.13 7.77 23.77
N HIS A 264 -4.26 8.23 23.24
CA HIS A 264 -5.12 9.27 23.82
C HIS A 264 -6.54 8.72 23.93
N GLU A 265 -7.22 9.05 25.03
CA GLU A 265 -8.65 8.79 25.16
C GLU A 265 -9.43 9.95 24.56
N LEU A 266 -10.52 9.65 23.84
CA LEU A 266 -11.43 10.62 23.26
C LEU A 266 -12.85 10.28 23.70
N THR A 267 -13.47 11.21 24.44
CA THR A 267 -14.87 11.10 24.88
C THR A 267 -15.81 11.91 23.97
N ASN A 268 -17.11 11.77 24.18
CA ASN A 268 -18.14 12.46 23.39
C ASN A 268 -17.92 13.98 23.37
N SER A 269 -18.15 14.58 22.19
CA SER A 269 -18.05 16.03 21.97
C SER A 269 -16.67 16.65 22.23
N GLN A 270 -15.61 15.84 22.40
CA GLN A 270 -14.24 16.31 22.50
C GLN A 270 -13.54 16.38 21.14
N SER A 271 -12.47 17.16 21.08
CA SER A 271 -11.54 17.17 19.96
C SER A 271 -10.11 16.95 20.46
N LEU A 272 -9.37 16.08 19.78
CA LEU A 272 -7.93 15.94 19.92
C LEU A 272 -7.25 16.66 18.75
N ARG A 273 -6.19 17.41 19.04
CA ARG A 273 -5.40 18.15 18.05
C ARG A 273 -3.94 17.74 18.17
N PHE A 274 -3.33 17.42 17.03
CA PHE A 274 -1.96 16.96 16.94
C PHE A 274 -1.18 17.81 15.94
N SER A 275 0.01 18.28 16.33
CA SER A 275 0.94 18.94 15.40
C SER A 275 1.60 17.89 14.49
N LEU A 276 1.67 18.19 13.20
CA LEU A 276 2.43 17.43 12.19
C LEU A 276 3.75 18.11 11.82
N ILE A 277 4.00 19.31 12.36
CA ILE A 277 5.26 20.00 12.20
C ILE A 277 6.24 19.40 13.21
N ASN A 278 7.29 18.75 12.71
CA ASN A 278 8.40 18.34 13.56
C ASN A 278 9.06 19.58 14.15
N GLU A 279 8.99 19.78 15.46
CA GLU A 279 9.92 20.69 16.13
C GLU A 279 11.33 20.09 16.02
N PRO A 280 12.36 20.89 15.69
CA PRO A 280 13.73 20.41 15.72
C PRO A 280 14.02 19.89 17.13
N GLN A 281 14.39 18.61 17.24
CA GLN A 281 14.93 18.07 18.49
C GLN A 281 16.13 18.93 18.86
N GLN A 282 16.04 19.64 19.99
CA GLN A 282 17.20 20.31 20.56
C GLN A 282 18.27 19.24 20.78
N GLU A 283 19.36 19.34 20.01
CA GLU A 283 20.59 18.63 20.32
C GLU A 283 20.91 18.93 21.78
N LEU A 284 20.79 17.91 22.63
CA LEU A 284 21.37 17.91 23.95
C LEU A 284 22.88 18.04 23.75
N ASN A 285 23.35 19.29 23.75
CA ASN A 285 24.74 19.63 23.95
C ASN A 285 25.15 19.11 25.32
N SER A 286 25.56 17.84 25.39
CA SER A 286 26.32 17.31 26.49
C SER A 286 27.76 17.81 26.34
N THR A 287 27.97 19.05 26.77
CA THR A 287 29.29 19.52 27.17
C THR A 287 29.64 18.82 28.48
N LYS A 288 30.57 17.88 28.43
CA LYS A 288 31.60 17.63 29.45
C LYS A 288 32.62 16.61 28.96
#